data_AF-A0A8E2B7X4-F1
#
_entry.id   AF-A0A8E2B7X4-F1
#
_cell.length_a   1.000
_cell.length_b   1.000
_cell.length_c   1.000
_cell.angle_alpha   90.00
_cell.angle_beta   90.00
_cell.angle_gamma   90.00
#
_symmetry.space_group_name_H-M   'P 1'
#
loop_
_entity.id
_entity.type
_entity.pdbx_description
1 polymer ?
#
loop_
_entity_poly.entity_id
_entity_poly.type
_entity_poly.pdbx_seq_one_letter_code
_entity_poly.pdbx_strand_id
1 'polypeptide(L)'
;MARLNSVIGALESGKPAFAAFAPPEPSAALDFAGSAYDGVVFEAEHKPWDAANLRDSLQYLLDRRRIFEAGTLAPAPTPFVRVPVNGAEHGQWHAKQALDLGAYGIVWPHISRVEEARNAVAACRYPRLPGTERFEPAGLRG
;
A
#
# COMPACT_ATOMS: atom_id res chain seq x y z
N MET A 1 18.00 5.40 9.59
CA MET A 1 16.96 4.49 10.12
C MET A 1 16.37 3.74 8.93
N ALA A 2 16.27 2.42 8.96
CA ALA A 2 15.71 1.66 7.84
C ALA A 2 14.21 2.02 7.65
N ARG A 3 13.78 2.24 6.40
CA ARG A 3 12.36 2.45 6.06
C ARG A 3 11.60 1.14 6.27
N LEU A 4 10.42 1.21 6.90
CA LEU A 4 9.54 0.04 7.01
C LEU A 4 8.93 -0.34 5.65
N ASN A 5 8.61 0.65 4.81
CA ASN A 5 8.22 0.41 3.42
C ASN A 5 9.50 0.18 2.59
N SER A 6 9.79 -1.08 2.26
CA SER A 6 10.99 -1.45 1.46
C SER A 6 10.99 -0.80 0.07
N VAL A 7 9.81 -0.65 -0.56
CA VAL A 7 9.66 0.02 -1.86
C VAL A 7 10.10 1.48 -1.77
N ILE A 8 9.67 2.22 -0.73
CA ILE A 8 10.15 3.60 -0.51
C ILE A 8 11.66 3.60 -0.24
N GLY A 9 12.16 2.64 0.56
CA GLY A 9 13.59 2.51 0.83
C GLY A 9 14.43 2.32 -0.45
N ALA A 10 13.98 1.46 -1.36
CA ALA A 10 14.62 1.25 -2.65
C ALA A 10 14.62 2.54 -3.48
N LEU A 11 13.45 3.19 -3.64
CA LEU A 11 13.30 4.43 -4.42
C LEU A 11 14.15 5.58 -3.86
N GLU A 12 14.18 5.80 -2.55
CA GLU A 12 15.00 6.83 -1.91
C GLU A 12 16.51 6.57 -2.07
N SER A 13 16.91 5.31 -2.24
CA SER A 13 18.29 4.93 -2.52
C SER A 13 18.66 4.95 -4.02
N GLY A 14 17.75 5.39 -4.89
CA GLY A 14 17.94 5.41 -6.34
C GLY A 14 17.98 4.01 -6.97
N LYS A 15 17.48 2.99 -6.28
CA LYS A 15 17.40 1.61 -6.77
C LYS A 15 16.01 1.30 -7.31
N PRO A 16 15.89 0.39 -8.29
CA PRO A 16 14.58 -0.12 -8.69
C PRO A 16 13.93 -0.87 -7.53
N ALA A 17 12.61 -0.77 -7.44
CA ALA A 17 11.79 -1.60 -6.55
C ALA A 17 10.99 -2.58 -7.41
N PHE A 18 11.06 -3.87 -7.08
CA PHE A 18 10.35 -4.93 -7.78
C PHE A 18 9.11 -5.32 -7.01
N ALA A 19 7.94 -5.17 -7.64
CA ALA A 19 6.67 -5.62 -7.09
C ALA A 19 5.85 -6.34 -8.16
N ALA A 20 4.97 -7.23 -7.72
CA ALA A 20 4.07 -7.97 -8.60
C ALA A 20 2.61 -7.84 -8.14
N PHE A 21 1.70 -7.99 -9.09
CA PHE A 21 0.26 -8.02 -8.84
C PHE A 21 -0.18 -9.42 -8.39
N ALA A 22 -1.06 -9.47 -7.41
CA ALA A 22 -1.63 -10.71 -6.88
C ALA A 22 -3.13 -10.49 -6.56
N PRO A 23 -3.99 -11.52 -6.73
CA PRO A 23 -5.35 -11.42 -6.20
C PRO A 23 -5.31 -11.28 -4.66
N PRO A 24 -6.27 -10.58 -4.05
CA PRO A 24 -6.36 -10.39 -2.60
C PRO A 24 -6.88 -11.65 -1.91
N GLU A 25 -6.15 -12.77 -2.06
CA GLU A 25 -6.52 -14.09 -1.55
C GLU A 25 -5.40 -14.67 -0.67
N PRO A 26 -5.74 -15.43 0.39
CA PRO A 26 -4.75 -16.04 1.29
C PRO A 26 -3.71 -16.92 0.60
N SER A 27 -4.11 -17.68 -0.41
CA SER A 27 -3.21 -18.54 -1.21
C SER A 27 -2.13 -17.71 -1.92
N ALA A 28 -2.52 -16.63 -2.58
CA ALA A 28 -1.59 -15.74 -3.24
C ALA A 28 -0.66 -15.03 -2.23
N ALA A 29 -1.19 -14.61 -1.08
CA ALA A 29 -0.35 -14.04 -0.02
C ALA A 29 0.72 -15.02 0.48
N LEU A 30 0.38 -16.31 0.65
CA LEU A 30 1.33 -17.36 1.02
C LEU A 30 2.44 -17.54 -0.04
N ASP A 31 2.08 -17.54 -1.32
CA ASP A 31 3.07 -17.64 -2.42
C ASP A 31 4.08 -16.48 -2.38
N PHE A 32 3.62 -15.28 -1.99
CA PHE A 32 4.44 -14.09 -1.91
C PHE A 32 5.22 -13.93 -0.61
N ALA A 33 4.77 -14.53 0.51
CA ALA A 33 5.40 -14.37 1.83
C ALA A 33 6.89 -14.79 1.83
N GLY A 34 7.24 -15.83 1.06
CA GLY A 34 8.61 -16.30 0.89
C GLY A 34 9.39 -15.64 -0.25
N SER A 35 8.77 -14.74 -1.01
CA SER A 35 9.37 -14.18 -2.23
C SER A 35 10.45 -13.14 -1.95
N ALA A 36 11.28 -12.90 -2.98
CA ALA A 36 12.32 -11.88 -2.97
C ALA A 36 11.85 -10.50 -3.50
N TYR A 37 10.55 -10.33 -3.77
CA TYR A 37 10.01 -9.04 -4.19
C TYR A 37 10.08 -8.00 -3.07
N ASP A 38 10.28 -6.73 -3.44
CA ASP A 38 10.22 -5.60 -2.51
C ASP A 38 8.77 -5.37 -2.06
N GLY A 39 7.80 -5.59 -2.94
CA GLY A 39 6.39 -5.40 -2.64
C GLY A 39 5.46 -6.38 -3.36
N VAL A 40 4.24 -6.47 -2.85
CA VAL A 40 3.13 -7.17 -3.50
C VAL A 40 1.95 -6.20 -3.61
N VAL A 41 1.33 -6.10 -4.78
CA VAL A 41 0.17 -5.26 -5.02
C VAL A 41 -1.06 -6.15 -5.07
N PHE A 42 -1.87 -6.11 -4.01
CA PHE A 42 -3.15 -6.78 -4.00
C PHE A 42 -4.13 -6.06 -4.91
N GLU A 43 -4.62 -6.81 -5.89
CA GLU A 43 -5.34 -6.30 -7.04
C GLU A 43 -6.84 -6.27 -6.80
N ALA A 44 -7.44 -5.09 -6.66
CA ALA A 44 -8.89 -4.93 -6.49
C ALA A 44 -9.55 -4.00 -7.52
N GLU A 45 -8.85 -3.61 -8.60
CA GLU A 45 -9.49 -2.91 -9.74
C GLU A 45 -10.27 -3.89 -10.61
N HIS A 46 -9.68 -5.03 -10.90
CA HIS A 46 -10.30 -6.07 -11.74
C HIS A 46 -10.73 -7.30 -10.94
N LYS A 47 -10.74 -7.21 -9.62
CA LYS A 47 -11.19 -8.26 -8.70
C LYS A 47 -12.15 -7.64 -7.67
N PRO A 48 -12.98 -8.46 -6.99
CA PRO A 48 -13.88 -7.94 -5.97
C PRO A 48 -13.15 -7.17 -4.87
N TRP A 49 -13.71 -6.03 -4.48
CA TRP A 49 -13.35 -5.39 -3.22
C TRP A 49 -13.99 -6.13 -2.05
N ASP A 50 -13.21 -6.98 -1.40
CA ASP A 50 -13.58 -7.64 -0.16
C ASP A 50 -12.56 -7.27 0.93
N ALA A 51 -12.93 -6.30 1.76
CA ALA A 51 -12.07 -5.81 2.84
C ALA A 51 -11.76 -6.90 3.89
N ALA A 52 -12.67 -7.85 4.12
CA ALA A 52 -12.45 -8.93 5.07
C ALA A 52 -11.44 -9.93 4.51
N ASN A 53 -11.60 -10.33 3.25
CA ASN A 53 -10.65 -11.23 2.59
C ASN A 53 -9.27 -10.58 2.40
N LEU A 54 -9.21 -9.28 2.08
CA LEU A 54 -7.96 -8.52 2.04
C LEU A 54 -7.27 -8.54 3.41
N ARG A 55 -8.00 -8.20 4.49
CA ARG A 55 -7.48 -8.26 5.87
C ARG A 55 -6.89 -9.63 6.18
N ASP A 56 -7.61 -10.68 5.85
CA ASP A 56 -7.18 -12.05 6.15
C ASP A 56 -5.94 -12.42 5.31
N SER A 57 -5.89 -12.02 4.05
CA SER A 57 -4.73 -12.20 3.16
C SER A 57 -3.46 -11.51 3.69
N LEU A 58 -3.58 -10.28 4.22
CA LEU A 58 -2.43 -9.56 4.78
C LEU A 58 -1.75 -10.31 5.94
N GLN A 59 -2.51 -11.09 6.71
CA GLN A 59 -1.94 -11.88 7.82
C GLN A 59 -0.99 -12.97 7.32
N TYR A 60 -1.21 -13.51 6.12
CA TYR A 60 -0.38 -14.58 5.56
C TYR A 60 0.95 -14.10 4.99
N LEU A 61 1.17 -12.78 4.89
CA LEU A 61 2.51 -12.22 4.61
C LEU A 61 3.44 -12.25 5.83
N LEU A 62 2.93 -12.57 7.02
CA LEU A 62 3.69 -12.57 8.27
C LEU A 62 4.41 -13.90 8.51
N ASP A 63 5.57 -14.08 7.88
CA ASP A 63 6.49 -15.19 8.21
C ASP A 63 7.29 -14.86 9.49
N ARG A 64 6.96 -15.55 10.59
CA ARG A 64 7.59 -15.33 11.91
C ARG A 64 9.10 -15.62 11.90
N ARG A 65 9.55 -16.62 11.16
CA ARG A 65 10.98 -16.97 11.07
C ARG A 65 11.72 -15.88 10.33
N ARG A 66 11.19 -15.43 9.17
CA ARG A 66 11.78 -14.34 8.39
C ARG A 66 11.82 -13.03 9.16
N ILE A 67 10.76 -12.69 9.90
CA ILE A 67 10.72 -11.50 10.76
C ILE A 67 11.81 -11.59 11.85
N PHE A 68 11.96 -12.75 12.50
CA PHE A 68 12.99 -12.95 13.52
C PHE A 68 14.41 -12.85 12.95
N GLU A 69 14.67 -13.52 11.82
CA GLU A 69 15.99 -13.54 11.15
C GLU A 69 16.37 -12.17 10.57
N ALA A 70 15.40 -11.37 10.09
CA ALA A 70 15.65 -10.07 9.48
C ALA A 70 16.12 -8.99 10.48
N GLY A 71 15.85 -9.16 11.78
CA GLY A 71 16.21 -8.18 12.80
C GLY A 71 15.50 -6.81 12.65
N THR A 72 14.40 -6.78 11.88
CA THR A 72 13.59 -5.59 11.60
C THR A 72 12.12 -5.96 11.52
N LEU A 73 11.24 -4.99 11.77
CA LEU A 73 9.78 -5.15 11.65
C LEU A 73 9.25 -4.76 10.26
N ALA A 74 10.14 -4.43 9.31
CA ALA A 74 9.75 -4.13 7.95
C ALA A 74 9.12 -5.38 7.30
N PRO A 75 7.91 -5.29 6.71
CA PRO A 75 7.33 -6.40 5.95
C PRO A 75 8.19 -6.73 4.74
N ALA A 76 8.26 -8.01 4.39
CA ALA A 76 8.99 -8.49 3.22
C ALA A 76 8.22 -9.67 2.60
N PRO A 77 7.44 -9.44 1.52
CA PRO A 77 7.30 -8.19 0.76
C PRO A 77 6.41 -7.12 1.45
N THR A 78 6.58 -5.84 1.09
CA THR A 78 5.70 -4.75 1.55
C THR A 78 4.33 -4.82 0.87
N PRO A 79 3.20 -4.82 1.62
CA PRO A 79 1.86 -4.90 1.03
C PRO A 79 1.38 -3.54 0.49
N PHE A 80 0.98 -3.53 -0.77
CA PHE A 80 0.28 -2.45 -1.45
C PHE A 80 -1.11 -2.95 -1.88
N VAL A 81 -2.03 -2.02 -2.13
CA VAL A 81 -3.37 -2.35 -2.65
C VAL A 81 -3.69 -1.47 -3.84
N ARG A 82 -4.08 -2.06 -4.97
CA ARG A 82 -4.73 -1.33 -6.07
C ARG A 82 -6.22 -1.28 -5.81
N VAL A 83 -6.75 -0.08 -5.55
CA VAL A 83 -8.16 0.14 -5.19
C VAL A 83 -9.06 0.09 -6.42
N PRO A 84 -10.37 -0.23 -6.28
CA PRO A 84 -11.31 -0.33 -7.41
C PRO A 84 -11.68 1.00 -8.06
N VAL A 85 -11.48 2.11 -7.35
CA VAL A 85 -11.95 3.43 -7.78
C VAL A 85 -10.90 4.17 -8.58
N ASN A 86 -11.31 4.68 -9.72
CA ASN A 86 -10.50 5.49 -10.61
C ASN A 86 -10.19 6.85 -9.97
N GLY A 87 -9.06 7.43 -10.38
CA GLY A 87 -8.63 8.77 -9.97
C GLY A 87 -9.73 9.83 -10.11
N ALA A 88 -10.47 9.79 -11.22
CA ALA A 88 -11.56 10.71 -11.55
C ALA A 88 -12.77 10.59 -10.62
N GLU A 89 -12.95 9.47 -9.92
CA GLU A 89 -14.09 9.26 -9.00
C GLU A 89 -13.82 9.83 -7.61
N HIS A 90 -12.57 10.20 -7.32
CA HIS A 90 -12.15 10.73 -6.04
C HIS A 90 -12.56 9.86 -4.82
N GLY A 91 -12.70 8.53 -5.01
CA GLY A 91 -13.23 7.61 -4.01
C GLY A 91 -12.28 7.36 -2.83
N GLN A 92 -12.35 8.18 -1.79
CA GLN A 92 -11.39 8.15 -0.68
C GLN A 92 -11.52 6.92 0.25
N TRP A 93 -12.73 6.36 0.39
CA TRP A 93 -13.02 5.37 1.43
C TRP A 93 -12.30 4.04 1.24
N HIS A 94 -12.04 3.60 -0.01
CA HIS A 94 -11.27 2.39 -0.28
C HIS A 94 -9.81 2.53 0.19
N ALA A 95 -9.19 3.68 -0.08
CA ALA A 95 -7.84 3.96 0.40
C ALA A 95 -7.80 4.00 1.94
N LYS A 96 -8.79 4.64 2.58
CA LYS A 96 -8.91 4.63 4.05
C LYS A 96 -8.98 3.20 4.59
N GLN A 97 -9.89 2.38 4.07
CA GLN A 97 -10.05 0.98 4.49
C GLN A 97 -8.77 0.17 4.28
N ALA A 98 -8.16 0.17 3.09
CA ALA A 98 -6.92 -0.58 2.84
C ALA A 98 -5.79 -0.17 3.78
N LEU A 99 -5.61 1.14 4.01
CA LEU A 99 -4.57 1.64 4.89
C LEU A 99 -4.85 1.33 6.36
N ASP A 100 -6.11 1.27 6.79
CA ASP A 100 -6.49 0.88 8.16
C ASP A 100 -6.32 -0.63 8.39
N LEU A 101 -6.45 -1.44 7.33
CA LEU A 101 -6.15 -2.88 7.37
C LEU A 101 -4.65 -3.19 7.40
N GLY A 102 -3.78 -2.21 7.12
CA GLY A 102 -2.33 -2.35 7.21
C GLY A 102 -1.57 -2.32 5.88
N ALA A 103 -2.22 -1.91 4.78
CA ALA A 103 -1.49 -1.62 3.54
C ALA A 103 -0.50 -0.47 3.76
N TYR A 104 0.68 -0.57 3.15
CA TYR A 104 1.76 0.42 3.23
C TYR A 104 1.73 1.43 2.08
N GLY A 105 0.90 1.18 1.06
CA GLY A 105 0.73 2.06 -0.09
C GLY A 105 -0.51 1.70 -0.90
N ILE A 106 -1.03 2.69 -1.61
CA ILE A 106 -2.19 2.56 -2.49
C ILE A 106 -1.76 2.82 -3.92
N VAL A 107 -2.16 1.92 -4.82
CA VAL A 107 -2.07 2.12 -6.27
C VAL A 107 -3.44 2.60 -6.74
N TRP A 108 -3.48 3.79 -7.32
CA TRP A 108 -4.71 4.38 -7.85
C TRP A 108 -4.81 4.12 -9.35
N PRO A 109 -5.90 3.49 -9.84
CA PRO A 109 -6.10 3.33 -11.26
C PRO A 109 -6.49 4.66 -11.93
N HIS A 110 -6.12 4.80 -13.20
CA HIS A 110 -6.61 5.86 -14.10
C HIS A 110 -6.47 7.31 -13.57
N ILE A 111 -5.32 7.67 -13.01
CA ILE A 111 -4.98 9.07 -12.70
C ILE A 111 -4.47 9.76 -13.96
N SER A 112 -5.21 10.75 -14.47
CA SER A 112 -4.90 11.50 -15.69
C SER A 112 -4.75 13.00 -15.47
N ARG A 113 -5.14 13.52 -14.29
CA ARG A 113 -5.06 14.95 -13.95
C ARG A 113 -4.38 15.22 -12.61
N VAL A 114 -3.86 16.44 -12.46
CA VAL A 114 -3.17 16.89 -11.23
C VAL A 114 -4.12 16.89 -10.04
N GLU A 115 -5.38 17.26 -10.25
CA GLU A 115 -6.43 17.30 -9.25
C GLU A 115 -6.74 15.91 -8.71
N GLU A 116 -6.80 14.91 -9.59
CA GLU A 116 -7.01 13.50 -9.25
C GLU A 116 -5.82 12.97 -8.43
N ALA A 117 -4.59 13.26 -8.86
CA ALA A 117 -3.38 12.91 -8.11
C ALA A 117 -3.32 13.59 -6.72
N ARG A 118 -3.71 14.87 -6.63
CA ARG A 118 -3.79 15.60 -5.37
C ARG A 118 -4.78 14.95 -4.41
N ASN A 119 -5.97 14.58 -4.89
CA ASN A 119 -6.96 13.88 -4.07
C ASN A 119 -6.46 12.50 -3.63
N ALA A 120 -5.84 11.73 -4.52
CA ALA A 120 -5.27 10.42 -4.19
C ALA A 120 -4.24 10.50 -3.06
N VAL A 121 -3.34 11.48 -3.11
CA VAL A 121 -2.35 11.73 -2.06
C VAL A 121 -3.01 12.22 -0.77
N ALA A 122 -3.96 13.15 -0.86
CA ALA A 122 -4.69 13.68 0.29
C ALA A 122 -5.45 12.59 1.04
N ALA A 123 -6.13 11.68 0.32
CA ALA A 123 -6.87 10.56 0.88
C ALA A 123 -5.98 9.57 1.67
N CYS A 124 -4.67 9.53 1.39
CA CYS A 124 -3.72 8.67 2.08
C CYS A 124 -3.02 9.33 3.29
N ARG A 125 -3.21 10.65 3.50
CA ARG A 125 -2.53 11.43 4.54
C ARG A 125 -3.49 11.86 5.64
N TYR A 126 -3.06 11.75 6.89
CA TYR A 126 -3.77 12.38 8.01
C TYR A 126 -3.73 13.91 7.90
N PRO A 127 -4.78 14.63 8.35
CA PRO A 127 -4.75 16.07 8.54
C PRO A 127 -3.54 16.50 9.37
N ARG A 128 -2.94 17.63 8.99
CA ARG A 128 -1.78 18.23 9.68
C ARG A 128 -2.05 19.70 9.94
N LEU A 129 -1.34 20.28 10.91
CA LEU A 129 -1.38 21.72 11.15
C LEU A 129 -0.80 22.49 9.95
N PRO A 130 -1.37 23.65 9.60
CA PRO A 130 -0.81 24.53 8.58
C PRO A 130 0.65 24.90 8.88
N GLY A 131 1.47 25.03 7.83
CA GLY A 131 2.89 25.41 7.94
C GLY A 131 3.86 24.28 8.29
N THR A 132 3.37 23.04 8.49
CA THR A 132 4.24 21.87 8.70
C THR A 132 4.85 21.35 7.39
N GLU A 133 6.00 20.68 7.48
CA GLU A 133 6.63 20.05 6.32
C GLU A 133 5.66 19.04 5.67
N ARG A 134 5.57 19.07 4.33
CA ARG A 134 4.66 18.23 3.53
C ARG A 134 3.17 18.40 3.90
N PHE A 135 2.78 19.61 4.31
CA PHE A 135 1.38 19.97 4.52
C PHE A 135 0.53 19.78 3.26
N GLU A 136 1.02 20.24 2.10
CA GLU A 136 0.30 20.12 0.83
C GLU A 136 0.52 18.75 0.13
N PRO A 137 -0.52 18.13 -0.45
CA PRO A 137 -1.93 18.46 -0.26
C PRO A 137 -2.41 18.13 1.16
N ALA A 138 -3.33 18.97 1.69
CA ALA A 138 -3.92 18.77 3.01
C ALA A 138 -4.53 17.36 3.13
N GLY A 139 -4.20 16.65 4.20
CA GLY A 139 -4.65 15.27 4.43
C GLY A 139 -6.15 15.17 4.71
N LEU A 140 -6.79 14.16 4.12
CA LEU A 140 -8.23 13.87 4.24
C LEU A 140 -8.50 12.50 4.89
N ARG A 141 -7.44 11.80 5.32
CA ARG A 141 -7.54 10.50 6.02
C ARG A 141 -7.93 10.74 7.47
N GLY A 142 -9.14 10.33 7.83
CA GLY A 142 -9.78 10.51 9.12
C GLY A 142 -11.25 10.17 9.02
#